data_AF-A0A8H8MYH2-F1
#
_entry.id   AF-A0A8H8MYH2-F1
#
_cell.length_a   1.000
_cell.length_b   1.000
_cell.length_c   1.000
_cell.angle_alpha   90.00
_cell.angle_beta   90.00
_cell.angle_gamma   90.00
#
_symmetry.space_group_name_H-M   'P 1'
#
loop_
_entity.id
_entity.type
_entity.pdbx_description
1 polymer ?
#
loop_
_entity_poly.entity_id
_entity_poly.type
_entity_poly.pdbx_seq_one_letter_code
_entity_poly.pdbx_strand_id
1 'polypeptide(L)'
;MVWAFIFDESPANGGRSSRWFRQSSIWKYFAEYYPARIVKEMDLPPDRPYLFGYHPHGIIGMGAFATFATDSTGFSNYFPGINPHLLTLTSNFHVPFYRDILLHLGICSVSKRSCANILEQGPGSAICIVIGGAAESLSAHPGTADLTLKRRLGFVKIAIQHGADLVPVFSFGENDIYEQLSNEKGTTVYKLQKNFQSLFGFTLPLFHGRGILNYNFGLMPYRRPIVSVVGRPIRVKKAAQPSKSDVEETQKLYIEELMRIWNTYKDLYARDRTR
;
A
#
# COMPACT_ATOMS: atom_id res chain seq x y z
N MET A 1 -7.57 27.93 1.03
CA MET A 1 -6.40 27.07 1.34
C MET A 1 -6.00 27.10 2.80
N VAL A 2 -5.88 28.26 3.44
CA VAL A 2 -5.52 28.40 4.88
C VAL A 2 -6.35 27.47 5.78
N TRP A 3 -7.67 27.38 5.57
CA TRP A 3 -8.53 26.46 6.32
C TRP A 3 -8.10 24.99 6.26
N ALA A 4 -7.66 24.52 5.09
CA ALA A 4 -7.27 23.13 4.87
C ALA A 4 -5.96 22.75 5.60
N PHE A 5 -5.11 23.73 5.90
CA PHE A 5 -3.85 23.52 6.61
C PHE A 5 -3.96 23.75 8.11
N ILE A 6 -4.84 24.64 8.54
CA ILE A 6 -4.96 25.04 9.95
C ILE A 6 -6.04 24.23 10.68
N PHE A 7 -7.18 23.97 10.03
CA PHE A 7 -8.35 23.42 10.72
C PHE A 7 -8.76 22.03 10.24
N ASP A 8 -8.37 21.66 9.03
CA ASP A 8 -8.88 20.44 8.41
C ASP A 8 -8.05 19.21 8.75
N GLU A 9 -8.48 18.52 9.80
CA GLU A 9 -7.88 17.27 10.27
C GLU A 9 -8.36 16.02 9.52
N SER A 10 -9.12 16.15 8.42
CA SER A 10 -9.62 14.99 7.65
C SER A 10 -8.53 13.95 7.31
N PRO A 11 -7.29 14.32 6.91
CA PRO A 11 -6.24 13.34 6.61
C PRO A 11 -5.89 12.41 7.77
N ALA A 12 -6.19 12.79 9.02
CA ALA A 12 -5.91 11.99 10.21
C ALA A 12 -7.17 11.36 10.83
N ASN A 13 -8.35 11.51 10.23
CA ASN A 13 -9.63 11.11 10.82
C ASN A 13 -10.52 10.34 9.83
N GLY A 14 -9.93 9.50 8.97
CA GLY A 14 -10.69 8.69 7.99
C GLY A 14 -11.04 9.43 6.68
N GLY A 15 -10.50 10.62 6.47
CA GLY A 15 -10.63 11.34 5.22
C GLY A 15 -12.04 11.86 4.96
N ARG A 16 -12.43 11.94 3.68
CA ARG A 16 -13.77 12.36 3.23
C ARG A 16 -14.26 11.40 2.16
N SER A 17 -14.18 10.11 2.47
CA SER A 17 -14.40 9.04 1.50
C SER A 17 -15.74 9.20 0.80
N SER A 18 -15.72 9.33 -0.52
CA SER A 18 -16.90 9.41 -1.36
C SER A 18 -17.06 8.11 -2.12
N ARG A 19 -18.10 7.33 -1.77
CA ARG A 19 -18.40 6.06 -2.44
C ARG A 19 -18.60 6.26 -3.95
N TRP A 20 -19.35 7.30 -4.33
CA TRP A 20 -19.56 7.66 -5.73
C TRP A 20 -18.24 7.91 -6.45
N PHE A 21 -17.32 8.67 -5.84
CA PHE A 21 -16.04 8.96 -6.46
C PHE A 21 -15.18 7.71 -6.60
N ARG A 22 -15.08 6.88 -5.55
CA ARG A 22 -14.32 5.62 -5.53
C ARG A 22 -14.83 4.57 -6.52
N GLN A 23 -16.12 4.61 -6.86
CA GLN A 23 -16.78 3.67 -7.78
C GLN A 23 -16.93 4.22 -9.22
N SER A 24 -16.44 5.44 -9.47
CA SER A 24 -16.57 6.07 -10.79
C SER A 24 -15.82 5.30 -11.89
N SER A 25 -16.34 5.38 -13.13
CA SER A 25 -15.83 4.62 -14.27
C SER A 25 -14.37 4.91 -14.62
N ILE A 26 -13.85 6.09 -14.26
CA ILE A 26 -12.43 6.42 -14.47
C ILE A 26 -11.49 5.43 -13.77
N TRP A 27 -11.89 4.94 -12.58
CA TRP A 27 -11.09 3.96 -11.83
C TRP A 27 -11.21 2.56 -12.42
N LYS A 28 -12.32 2.23 -13.08
CA LYS A 28 -12.45 0.97 -13.84
C LYS A 28 -11.47 0.94 -15.00
N TYR A 29 -11.42 2.01 -15.80
CA TYR A 29 -10.43 2.14 -16.88
C TYR A 29 -8.99 2.13 -16.35
N PHE A 30 -8.74 2.73 -15.19
CA PHE A 30 -7.46 2.65 -14.51
C PHE A 30 -7.08 1.21 -14.16
N ALA A 31 -7.98 0.42 -13.57
CA ALA A 31 -7.72 -0.98 -13.25
C ALA A 31 -7.55 -1.84 -14.50
N GLU A 32 -8.37 -1.63 -15.53
CA GLU A 32 -8.29 -2.33 -16.83
C GLU A 32 -7.00 -2.04 -17.59
N TYR A 33 -6.36 -0.89 -17.33
CA TYR A 33 -5.03 -0.62 -17.88
C TYR A 33 -3.98 -1.61 -17.34
N TYR A 34 -4.04 -1.99 -16.06
CA TYR A 34 -3.11 -2.92 -15.41
C TYR A 34 -3.63 -4.35 -15.30
N PRO A 35 -4.67 -4.72 -16.06
CA PRO A 35 -5.58 -5.81 -15.69
C PRO A 35 -5.65 -6.14 -14.19
N ALA A 36 -5.84 -5.12 -13.34
CA ALA A 36 -5.70 -5.25 -11.90
C ALA A 36 -6.83 -6.07 -11.28
N ARG A 37 -6.52 -7.02 -10.40
CA ARG A 37 -7.52 -7.87 -9.72
C ARG A 37 -7.11 -8.30 -8.33
N ILE A 38 -8.11 -8.63 -7.51
CA ILE A 38 -7.95 -9.28 -6.21
C ILE A 38 -8.05 -10.80 -6.34
N VAL A 39 -7.25 -11.52 -5.55
CA VAL A 39 -7.49 -12.92 -5.18
C VAL A 39 -7.73 -12.95 -3.67
N LYS A 40 -8.93 -13.38 -3.26
CA LYS A 40 -9.32 -13.50 -1.86
C LYS A 40 -9.12 -14.95 -1.40
N GLU A 41 -8.37 -15.16 -0.31
CA GLU A 41 -8.20 -16.51 0.25
C GLU A 41 -9.12 -16.82 1.42
N MET A 42 -9.65 -15.80 2.12
CA MET A 42 -10.52 -16.00 3.27
C MET A 42 -11.55 -14.88 3.41
N ASP A 43 -12.72 -15.21 3.98
CA ASP A 43 -13.68 -14.22 4.46
C ASP A 43 -13.11 -13.46 5.66
N LEU A 44 -13.35 -12.15 5.68
CA LEU A 44 -12.99 -11.28 6.80
C LEU A 44 -14.29 -10.76 7.43
N PRO A 45 -14.65 -11.19 8.65
CA PRO A 45 -15.87 -10.72 9.31
C PRO A 45 -15.78 -9.22 9.62
N PRO A 46 -16.83 -8.42 9.37
CA PRO A 46 -16.82 -6.97 9.60
C PRO A 46 -17.05 -6.58 11.07
N ASP A 47 -16.87 -7.52 12.01
CA ASP A 47 -17.10 -7.34 13.46
C ASP A 47 -15.89 -6.74 14.20
N ARG A 48 -14.79 -6.49 13.49
CA ARG A 48 -13.50 -6.06 14.05
C ARG A 48 -12.72 -5.17 13.07
N PRO A 49 -11.69 -4.44 13.55
CA PRO A 49 -10.83 -3.68 12.68
C PRO A 49 -9.75 -4.55 12.00
N TYR A 50 -9.21 -4.07 10.87
CA TYR A 50 -8.14 -4.75 10.13
C TYR A 50 -7.00 -3.81 9.74
N LEU A 51 -5.77 -4.35 9.74
CA LEU A 51 -4.60 -3.69 9.17
C LEU A 51 -4.07 -4.54 8.03
N PHE A 52 -4.29 -4.10 6.80
CA PHE A 52 -3.74 -4.71 5.59
C PHE A 52 -2.30 -4.23 5.39
N GLY A 53 -1.36 -5.17 5.41
CA GLY A 53 0.03 -4.89 5.06
C GLY A 53 0.29 -5.27 3.61
N TYR A 54 0.48 -4.29 2.74
CA TYR A 54 0.64 -4.46 1.30
C TYR A 54 2.11 -4.54 0.89
N HIS A 55 2.42 -5.54 0.06
CA HIS A 55 3.75 -5.83 -0.47
C HIS A 55 3.70 -6.28 -1.93
N PRO A 56 4.76 -6.08 -2.73
CA PRO A 56 5.85 -5.14 -2.46
C PRO A 56 5.35 -3.69 -2.57
N HIS A 57 6.11 -2.72 -2.08
CA HIS A 57 5.73 -1.32 -2.26
C HIS A 57 5.71 -0.88 -3.74
N GLY A 58 6.60 -1.46 -4.55
CA GLY A 58 6.91 -0.92 -5.87
C GLY A 58 7.35 0.54 -5.80
N ILE A 59 7.28 1.24 -6.93
CA ILE A 59 7.61 2.66 -6.97
C ILE A 59 6.47 3.50 -6.37
N ILE A 60 5.21 3.24 -6.74
CA ILE A 60 4.05 4.07 -6.36
C ILE A 60 2.88 3.27 -5.75
N GLY A 61 2.91 1.93 -5.72
CA GLY A 61 1.84 1.12 -5.12
C GLY A 61 0.51 1.22 -5.87
N MET A 62 0.54 1.04 -7.19
CA MET A 62 -0.62 1.15 -8.07
C MET A 62 -1.67 0.09 -7.82
N GLY A 63 -1.29 -1.15 -7.48
CA GLY A 63 -2.25 -2.17 -7.08
C GLY A 63 -2.90 -1.86 -5.73
N ALA A 64 -2.17 -1.25 -4.79
CA ALA A 64 -2.73 -0.80 -3.52
C ALA A 64 -3.73 0.33 -3.74
N PHE A 65 -3.44 1.26 -4.65
CA PHE A 65 -4.36 2.31 -5.07
C PHE A 65 -5.62 1.74 -5.72
N ALA A 66 -5.48 0.86 -6.72
CA ALA A 66 -6.61 0.20 -7.40
C ALA A 66 -7.49 -0.57 -6.41
N THR A 67 -6.89 -1.18 -5.39
CA THR A 67 -7.56 -2.09 -4.46
C THR A 67 -8.18 -1.40 -3.26
N PHE A 68 -7.44 -0.53 -2.58
CA PHE A 68 -7.84 0.01 -1.28
C PHE A 68 -8.35 1.45 -1.37
N ALA A 69 -7.82 2.25 -2.30
CA ALA A 69 -8.30 3.63 -2.49
C ALA A 69 -9.53 3.69 -3.38
N THR A 70 -9.51 2.97 -4.50
CA THR A 70 -10.68 2.85 -5.40
C THR A 70 -11.42 1.54 -5.14
N ASP A 71 -12.65 1.43 -5.64
CA ASP A 71 -13.41 0.17 -5.62
C ASP A 71 -13.34 -0.57 -6.97
N SER A 72 -12.34 -0.25 -7.79
CA SER A 72 -12.23 -0.71 -9.19
C SER A 72 -11.94 -2.21 -9.33
N THR A 73 -11.25 -2.80 -8.35
CA THR A 73 -11.00 -4.26 -8.29
C THR A 73 -12.09 -5.03 -7.54
N GLY A 74 -13.14 -4.34 -7.08
CA GLY A 74 -14.29 -4.93 -6.40
C GLY A 74 -14.06 -5.26 -4.92
N PHE A 75 -13.17 -4.55 -4.22
CA PHE A 75 -12.88 -4.79 -2.80
C PHE A 75 -14.15 -4.86 -1.95
N SER A 76 -15.10 -3.94 -2.15
CA SER A 76 -16.33 -3.89 -1.35
C SER A 76 -17.25 -5.12 -1.56
N ASN A 77 -17.13 -5.80 -2.71
CA ASN A 77 -17.85 -7.04 -3.00
C ASN A 77 -17.15 -8.25 -2.34
N TYR A 78 -15.82 -8.28 -2.33
CA TYR A 78 -15.05 -9.34 -1.70
C TYR A 78 -15.10 -9.27 -0.16
N PHE A 79 -15.15 -8.08 0.40
CA PHE A 79 -15.11 -7.83 1.85
C PHE A 79 -16.25 -6.91 2.28
N PRO A 80 -17.51 -7.39 2.22
CA PRO A 80 -18.67 -6.56 2.56
C PRO A 80 -18.62 -6.12 4.02
N GLY A 81 -18.89 -4.84 4.26
CA GLY A 81 -18.86 -4.23 5.59
C GLY A 81 -17.47 -3.80 6.07
N ILE A 82 -16.40 -4.06 5.30
CA ILE A 82 -15.07 -3.52 5.57
C ILE A 82 -14.86 -2.22 4.78
N ASN A 83 -14.50 -1.15 5.48
CA ASN A 83 -14.17 0.16 4.93
C ASN A 83 -12.65 0.39 4.98
N PRO A 84 -11.92 0.16 3.88
CA PRO A 84 -10.48 0.35 3.86
C PRO A 84 -10.10 1.82 3.59
N HIS A 85 -9.04 2.25 4.26
CA HIS A 85 -8.33 3.51 4.01
C HIS A 85 -6.88 3.21 3.62
N LEU A 86 -6.50 3.48 2.37
CA LEU A 86 -5.10 3.43 1.97
C LEU A 86 -4.35 4.59 2.63
N LEU A 87 -3.19 4.30 3.23
CA LEU A 87 -2.39 5.29 3.93
C LEU A 87 -1.19 5.74 3.11
N THR A 88 -0.95 7.04 3.05
CA THR A 88 0.15 7.67 2.32
C THR A 88 0.87 8.73 3.16
N LEU A 89 1.97 9.28 2.63
CA LEU A 89 2.79 10.27 3.32
C LEU A 89 1.98 11.53 3.67
N THR A 90 2.20 12.07 4.87
CA THR A 90 1.51 13.29 5.33
C THR A 90 1.76 14.48 4.39
N SER A 91 2.94 14.57 3.77
CA SER A 91 3.30 15.62 2.81
C SER A 91 2.38 15.68 1.59
N ASN A 92 1.77 14.56 1.17
CA ASN A 92 0.83 14.55 0.06
C ASN A 92 -0.41 15.42 0.33
N PHE A 93 -0.78 15.57 1.61
CA PHE A 93 -1.91 16.40 2.03
C PHE A 93 -1.56 17.89 2.15
N HIS A 94 -0.33 18.29 1.79
CA HIS A 94 0.05 19.70 1.68
C HIS A 94 -0.06 20.26 0.27
N VAL A 95 -0.36 19.44 -0.74
CA VAL A 95 -0.54 19.91 -2.12
C VAL A 95 -2.02 20.20 -2.37
N PRO A 96 -2.41 21.47 -2.62
CA PRO A 96 -3.81 21.83 -2.87
C PRO A 96 -4.41 21.06 -4.05
N PHE A 97 -5.73 20.84 -4.04
CA PHE A 97 -6.50 20.02 -5.00
C PHE A 97 -6.14 18.52 -5.01
N TYR A 98 -4.85 18.18 -5.09
CA TYR A 98 -4.39 16.79 -4.97
C TYR A 98 -4.82 16.18 -3.63
N ARG A 99 -4.62 16.93 -2.53
CA ARG A 99 -5.14 16.61 -1.21
C ARG A 99 -6.62 16.22 -1.23
N ASP A 100 -7.46 17.03 -1.86
CA ASP A 100 -8.90 16.79 -1.87
C ASP A 100 -9.25 15.54 -2.69
N ILE A 101 -8.57 15.28 -3.81
CA ILE A 101 -8.71 14.02 -4.56
C ILE A 101 -8.40 12.82 -3.66
N LEU A 102 -7.27 12.86 -2.92
CA LEU A 102 -6.90 11.80 -2.00
C LEU A 102 -7.96 11.58 -0.92
N LEU A 103 -8.48 12.65 -0.31
CA LEU A 103 -9.49 12.55 0.73
C LEU A 103 -10.82 11.98 0.21
N HIS A 104 -11.25 12.34 -1.00
CA HIS A 104 -12.45 11.77 -1.63
C HIS A 104 -12.28 10.28 -1.99
N LEU A 105 -11.05 9.83 -2.23
CA LEU A 105 -10.71 8.41 -2.35
C LEU A 105 -10.64 7.68 -1.01
N GLY A 106 -10.79 8.40 0.11
CA GLY A 106 -10.61 7.84 1.45
C GLY A 106 -9.14 7.59 1.81
N ILE A 107 -8.20 8.11 1.04
CA ILE A 107 -6.76 8.02 1.34
C ILE A 107 -6.45 8.93 2.53
N CYS A 108 -5.72 8.41 3.51
CA CYS A 108 -5.39 9.10 4.75
C CYS A 108 -3.87 9.14 5.00
N SER A 109 -3.45 9.90 6.01
CA SER A 109 -2.06 9.98 6.46
C SER A 109 -1.63 8.65 7.10
N VAL A 110 -0.40 8.22 6.83
CA VAL A 110 0.25 7.06 7.48
C VAL A 110 0.80 7.39 8.89
N SER A 111 0.46 8.55 9.44
CA SER A 111 0.83 8.91 10.82
C SER A 111 0.19 7.97 11.84
N LYS A 112 0.86 7.77 12.99
CA LYS A 112 0.33 6.95 14.10
C LYS A 112 -1.04 7.43 14.59
N ARG A 113 -1.22 8.75 14.68
CA ARG A 113 -2.50 9.38 15.06
C ARG A 113 -3.62 8.99 14.10
N SER A 114 -3.36 9.08 12.79
CA SER A 114 -4.33 8.68 11.77
C SER A 114 -4.68 7.19 11.84
N CYS A 115 -3.67 6.32 11.99
CA CYS A 115 -3.90 4.88 12.14
C CYS A 115 -4.79 4.58 13.36
N ALA A 116 -4.50 5.20 14.50
CA ALA A 116 -5.28 5.04 15.73
C ALA A 116 -6.73 5.49 15.52
N ASN A 117 -6.90 6.74 15.05
CA ASN A 117 -8.22 7.34 14.87
C ASN A 117 -9.12 6.52 13.92
N ILE A 118 -8.56 5.95 12.85
CA ILE A 118 -9.33 5.13 11.91
C ILE A 118 -9.69 3.78 12.52
N LEU A 119 -8.72 3.08 13.14
CA LEU A 119 -8.95 1.76 13.74
C LEU A 119 -9.86 1.81 14.97
N GLU A 120 -9.98 2.97 15.62
CA GLU A 120 -10.89 3.21 16.75
C GLU A 120 -12.32 3.55 16.33
N GLN A 121 -12.61 3.71 15.03
CA GLN A 121 -13.98 3.89 14.53
C GLN A 121 -14.86 2.65 14.75
N GLY A 122 -14.25 1.49 15.03
CA GLY A 122 -14.95 0.28 15.45
C GLY A 122 -15.04 -0.79 14.36
N PRO A 123 -16.02 -1.70 14.46
CA PRO A 123 -16.20 -2.81 13.53
C PRO A 123 -16.23 -2.38 12.06
N GLY A 124 -15.51 -3.12 11.22
CA GLY A 124 -15.43 -2.87 9.78
C GLY A 124 -14.43 -1.78 9.39
N SER A 125 -13.84 -1.05 10.33
CA SER A 125 -12.76 -0.10 10.00
C SER A 125 -11.50 -0.84 9.54
N ALA A 126 -10.85 -0.35 8.50
CA ALA A 126 -9.61 -0.92 8.03
C ALA A 126 -8.63 0.12 7.50
N ILE A 127 -7.35 -0.13 7.70
CA ILE A 127 -6.27 0.64 7.07
C ILE A 127 -5.41 -0.28 6.21
N CYS A 128 -4.88 0.26 5.12
CA CYS A 128 -3.88 -0.39 4.30
C CYS A 128 -2.57 0.40 4.34
N ILE A 129 -1.49 -0.24 4.77
CA ILE A 129 -0.15 0.34 4.78
C ILE A 129 0.67 -0.39 3.72
N VAL A 130 1.24 0.37 2.80
CA VAL A 130 2.25 -0.15 1.88
C VAL A 130 3.57 -0.24 2.62
N ILE A 131 3.92 -1.45 3.06
CA ILE A 131 5.07 -1.69 3.92
C ILE A 131 6.34 -1.74 3.07
N GLY A 132 7.46 -1.29 3.63
CA GLY A 132 8.74 -1.16 2.94
C GLY A 132 9.16 0.29 2.73
N GLY A 133 8.22 1.09 2.22
CA GLY A 133 8.38 2.51 1.93
C GLY A 133 9.51 2.78 0.94
N ALA A 134 10.11 3.96 1.06
CA ALA A 134 11.19 4.42 0.20
C ALA A 134 12.45 3.53 0.16
N ALA A 135 12.61 2.57 1.09
CA ALA A 135 13.70 1.60 1.04
C ALA A 135 13.44 0.51 -0.01
N GLU A 136 12.22 -0.02 -0.08
CA GLU A 136 11.82 -0.99 -1.12
C GLU A 136 11.68 -0.32 -2.48
N SER A 137 11.14 0.91 -2.53
CA SER A 137 10.98 1.63 -3.80
C SER A 137 12.31 1.88 -4.55
N LEU A 138 13.44 1.99 -3.84
CA LEU A 138 14.78 2.16 -4.44
C LEU A 138 15.40 0.85 -4.94
N SER A 139 14.79 -0.28 -4.65
CA SER A 139 15.25 -1.61 -5.06
C SER A 139 14.16 -2.35 -5.85
N ALA A 140 13.14 -1.62 -6.30
CA ALA A 140 12.06 -2.14 -7.11
C ALA A 140 12.55 -2.29 -8.55
N HIS A 141 12.91 -3.52 -8.92
CA HIS A 141 13.32 -3.89 -10.26
C HIS A 141 12.35 -4.93 -10.83
N PRO A 142 12.05 -4.89 -12.15
CA PRO A 142 11.24 -5.91 -12.78
C PRO A 142 11.77 -7.33 -12.52
N GLY A 143 10.86 -8.27 -12.30
CA GLY A 143 11.17 -9.68 -12.05
C GLY A 143 11.70 -9.99 -10.63
N THR A 144 11.75 -9.02 -9.71
CA THR A 144 12.16 -9.26 -8.31
C THR A 144 11.05 -8.88 -7.32
N ALA A 145 11.09 -9.45 -6.12
CA ALA A 145 10.17 -9.13 -5.02
C ALA A 145 10.90 -9.05 -3.66
N ASP A 146 11.98 -8.27 -3.59
CA ASP A 146 12.77 -8.12 -2.37
C ASP A 146 12.06 -7.23 -1.34
N LEU A 147 11.62 -7.82 -0.21
CA LEU A 147 10.88 -7.12 0.84
C LEU A 147 11.78 -6.68 2.02
N THR A 148 11.64 -5.43 2.44
CA THR A 148 12.27 -4.85 3.64
C THR A 148 11.30 -4.93 4.83
N LEU A 149 11.13 -6.13 5.37
CA LEU A 149 10.12 -6.40 6.41
C LEU A 149 10.71 -6.66 7.81
N LYS A 150 11.83 -7.38 7.93
CA LYS A 150 12.37 -7.83 9.24
C LYS A 150 12.57 -6.72 10.27
N ARG A 151 12.98 -5.53 9.83
CA ARG A 151 13.20 -4.36 10.71
C ARG A 151 11.97 -3.46 10.89
N ARG A 152 10.83 -3.78 10.25
CA ARG A 152 9.60 -2.97 10.28
C ARG A 152 8.62 -3.59 11.29
N LEU A 153 8.66 -3.11 12.52
CA LEU A 153 7.77 -3.58 13.60
C LEU A 153 6.61 -2.61 13.91
N GLY A 154 6.66 -1.40 13.35
CA GLY A 154 5.71 -0.33 13.70
C GLY A 154 4.26 -0.65 13.36
N PHE A 155 4.01 -1.26 12.19
CA PHE A 155 2.66 -1.62 11.77
C PHE A 155 2.09 -2.77 12.61
N VAL A 156 2.91 -3.76 12.96
CA VAL A 156 2.54 -4.85 13.88
C VAL A 156 2.18 -4.29 15.26
N LYS A 157 2.98 -3.35 15.77
CA LYS A 157 2.69 -2.66 17.03
C LYS A 157 1.33 -1.94 16.98
N ILE A 158 1.03 -1.23 15.90
CA ILE A 158 -0.27 -0.54 15.71
C ILE A 158 -1.42 -1.57 15.68
N ALA A 159 -1.28 -2.65 14.91
CA ALA A 159 -2.30 -3.72 14.86
C ALA A 159 -2.62 -4.25 16.26
N ILE A 160 -1.60 -4.62 17.04
CA ILE A 160 -1.79 -5.12 18.40
C ILE A 160 -2.39 -4.06 19.33
N GLN A 161 -1.96 -2.80 19.23
CA GLN A 161 -2.49 -1.72 20.10
C GLN A 161 -3.99 -1.47 19.91
N HIS A 162 -4.48 -1.60 18.68
CA HIS A 162 -5.88 -1.34 18.36
C HIS A 162 -6.73 -2.61 18.24
N GLY A 163 -6.12 -3.80 18.35
CA GLY A 163 -6.83 -5.07 18.18
C GLY A 163 -7.27 -5.31 16.73
N ALA A 164 -6.51 -4.77 15.77
CA ALA A 164 -6.79 -4.90 14.36
C ALA A 164 -6.09 -6.13 13.80
N ASP A 165 -6.86 -7.08 13.29
CA ASP A 165 -6.30 -8.32 12.73
C ASP A 165 -5.41 -7.96 11.53
N LEU A 166 -4.22 -8.54 11.51
CA LEU A 166 -3.17 -8.17 10.57
C LEU A 166 -3.31 -9.03 9.32
N VAL A 167 -3.54 -8.43 8.16
CA VAL A 167 -3.82 -9.16 6.92
C VAL A 167 -2.67 -8.94 5.93
N PRO A 168 -1.88 -9.97 5.60
CA PRO A 168 -0.83 -9.84 4.59
C PRO A 168 -1.44 -9.77 3.20
N VAL A 169 -0.96 -8.84 2.39
CA VAL A 169 -1.36 -8.68 0.99
C VAL A 169 -0.12 -8.70 0.13
N PHE A 170 -0.03 -9.68 -0.76
CA PHE A 170 1.07 -9.77 -1.72
C PHE A 170 0.56 -9.50 -3.14
N SER A 171 1.15 -8.53 -3.80
CA SER A 171 0.78 -8.07 -5.13
C SER A 171 1.83 -8.44 -6.16
N PHE A 172 1.47 -9.34 -7.05
CA PHE A 172 2.31 -9.74 -8.16
C PHE A 172 2.21 -8.72 -9.30
N GLY A 173 3.31 -8.45 -9.99
CA GLY A 173 3.38 -7.51 -11.12
C GLY A 173 3.62 -6.05 -10.73
N GLU A 174 3.57 -5.71 -9.44
CA GLU A 174 3.74 -4.33 -8.94
C GLU A 174 5.11 -3.72 -9.28
N ASN A 175 6.17 -4.53 -9.31
CA ASN A 175 7.52 -4.08 -9.69
C ASN A 175 7.74 -4.04 -11.21
N ASP A 176 6.84 -4.64 -12.01
CA ASP A 176 7.01 -4.79 -13.46
C ASP A 176 6.39 -3.64 -14.27
N ILE A 177 5.66 -2.73 -13.59
CA ILE A 177 4.99 -1.59 -14.24
C ILE A 177 5.91 -0.38 -14.47
N TYR A 178 7.13 -0.40 -13.94
CA TYR A 178 8.12 0.65 -14.16
C TYR A 178 9.51 0.06 -14.36
N GLU A 179 10.31 0.69 -15.21
CA GLU A 179 11.76 0.44 -15.25
C GLU A 179 12.44 1.54 -14.42
N GLN A 180 13.02 1.13 -13.30
CA GLN A 180 13.85 2.01 -12.49
C GLN A 180 15.17 2.24 -13.22
N LEU A 181 15.52 3.51 -13.47
CA LEU A 181 16.83 3.84 -14.02
C LEU A 181 17.91 3.32 -13.07
N SER A 182 18.92 2.63 -13.60
CA SER A 182 19.98 1.99 -12.83
C SER A 182 20.59 2.98 -11.82
N ASN A 183 20.32 2.75 -10.54
CA ASN A 183 20.76 3.59 -9.43
C ASN A 183 21.86 2.87 -8.63
N GLU A 184 22.86 2.33 -9.33
CA GLU A 184 23.92 1.54 -8.71
C GLU A 184 24.58 2.29 -7.53
N LYS A 185 24.85 1.54 -6.45
CA LYS A 185 25.50 2.08 -5.26
C LYS A 185 26.86 2.68 -5.64
N GLY A 186 26.97 4.00 -5.48
CA GLY A 186 28.20 4.74 -5.81
C GLY A 186 27.98 5.83 -6.85
N THR A 187 26.92 5.74 -7.65
CA THR A 187 26.56 6.77 -8.64
C THR A 187 26.15 8.09 -7.99
N THR A 188 26.37 9.21 -8.69
CA THR A 188 25.91 10.54 -8.26
C THR A 188 24.39 10.58 -8.10
N VAL A 189 23.66 9.86 -8.96
CA VAL A 189 22.20 9.70 -8.90
C VAL A 189 21.77 9.01 -7.60
N TYR A 190 22.42 7.89 -7.22
CA TYR A 190 22.15 7.21 -5.95
C TYR A 190 22.42 8.10 -4.73
N LYS A 191 23.53 8.87 -4.74
CA LYS A 191 23.85 9.81 -3.66
C LYS A 191 22.80 10.93 -3.55
N LEU A 192 22.34 11.49 -4.66
CA LEU A 192 21.32 12.52 -4.70
C LEU A 192 19.96 11.98 -4.19
N GLN A 193 19.55 10.79 -4.63
CA GLN A 193 18.33 10.13 -4.16
C GLN A 193 18.39 9.80 -2.67
N LYS A 194 19.54 9.36 -2.15
CA LYS A 194 19.74 9.10 -0.71
C LYS A 194 19.70 10.38 0.12
N ASN A 195 20.33 11.44 -0.35
CA ASN A 195 20.28 12.74 0.32
C ASN A 195 18.84 13.27 0.35
N PHE A 196 18.14 13.25 -0.79
CA PHE A 196 16.72 13.62 -0.87
C PHE A 196 15.84 12.75 0.05
N GLN A 197 16.05 11.43 0.06
CA GLN A 197 15.36 10.52 0.97
C GLN A 197 15.59 10.87 2.45
N SER A 198 16.82 11.23 2.83
CA SER A 198 17.15 11.60 4.21
C SER A 198 16.51 12.92 4.64
N LEU A 199 16.33 13.85 3.70
CA LEU A 199 15.72 15.17 3.92
C LEU A 199 14.20 15.11 3.96
N PHE A 200 13.58 14.39 3.04
CA PHE A 200 12.13 14.46 2.81
C PHE A 200 11.36 13.20 3.24
N GLY A 201 12.06 12.12 3.62
CA GLY A 201 11.45 10.86 4.06
C GLY A 201 10.84 10.03 2.92
N PHE A 202 10.93 10.51 1.68
CA PHE A 202 10.52 9.81 0.46
C PHE A 202 11.54 10.02 -0.64
N THR A 203 11.57 9.10 -1.61
CA THR A 203 12.56 9.09 -2.68
C THR A 203 12.04 9.80 -3.92
N LEU A 204 12.90 10.56 -4.58
CA LEU A 204 12.65 11.03 -5.95
C LEU A 204 12.77 9.82 -6.88
N PRO A 205 11.65 9.26 -7.37
CA PRO A 205 11.71 8.05 -8.15
C PRO A 205 12.08 8.45 -9.58
N LEU A 206 13.30 8.07 -9.99
CA LEU A 206 13.78 8.24 -11.37
C LEU A 206 13.48 6.94 -12.12
N PHE A 207 12.33 6.90 -12.78
CA PHE A 207 11.86 5.76 -13.56
C PHE A 207 11.42 6.25 -14.92
N HIS A 208 11.44 5.35 -15.89
CA HIS A 208 10.71 5.52 -17.13
C HIS A 208 9.69 4.40 -17.26
N GLY A 209 8.58 4.74 -17.89
CA GLY A 209 7.67 3.81 -18.52
C GLY A 209 7.48 4.23 -19.97
N ARG A 210 6.23 4.24 -20.42
CA ARG A 210 5.81 4.57 -21.77
C ARG A 210 5.40 6.06 -21.92
N GLY A 211 5.55 6.60 -23.12
CA GLY A 211 4.99 7.89 -23.52
C GLY A 211 3.50 7.81 -23.88
N ILE A 212 2.78 8.93 -23.81
CA ILE A 212 1.34 8.99 -24.14
C ILE A 212 1.07 8.59 -25.60
N LEU A 213 2.04 8.82 -26.51
CA LEU A 213 1.93 8.57 -27.95
C LEU A 213 3.04 7.66 -28.52
N ASN A 214 4.01 7.22 -27.71
CA ASN A 214 5.14 6.38 -28.15
C ASN A 214 5.51 5.36 -27.07
N TYR A 215 5.78 4.11 -27.49
CA TYR A 215 6.02 2.98 -26.59
C TYR A 215 7.38 3.00 -25.87
N ASN A 216 8.33 3.85 -26.31
CA ASN A 216 9.74 3.71 -25.93
C ASN A 216 10.24 4.65 -24.82
N PHE A 217 9.52 5.73 -24.46
CA PHE A 217 9.97 6.64 -23.38
C PHE A 217 8.84 7.54 -22.83
N GLY A 218 8.61 7.53 -21.52
CA GLY A 218 7.71 8.46 -20.82
C GLY A 218 7.52 8.16 -19.33
N LEU A 219 6.58 8.84 -18.67
CA LEU A 219 6.28 8.64 -17.24
C LEU A 219 5.09 7.68 -16.99
N MET A 220 4.42 7.23 -18.05
CA MET A 220 3.21 6.41 -17.93
C MET A 220 3.61 4.95 -17.68
N PRO A 221 2.99 4.21 -16.75
CA PRO A 221 3.52 2.90 -16.36
C PRO A 221 3.29 1.85 -17.46
N TYR A 222 4.04 0.76 -17.50
CA TYR A 222 3.80 -0.33 -18.45
C TYR A 222 2.46 -1.04 -18.14
N ARG A 223 1.77 -1.51 -19.19
CA ARG A 223 0.55 -2.33 -19.06
C ARG A 223 0.94 -3.76 -18.70
N ARG A 224 1.14 -4.02 -17.42
CA ARG A 224 1.39 -5.36 -16.88
C ARG A 224 0.28 -5.74 -15.90
N PRO A 225 -0.14 -7.01 -15.86
CA PRO A 225 -1.11 -7.51 -14.88
C PRO A 225 -0.65 -7.23 -13.44
N ILE A 226 -1.53 -6.66 -12.61
CA ILE A 226 -1.33 -6.55 -11.17
C ILE A 226 -2.32 -7.47 -10.45
N VAL A 227 -1.81 -8.42 -9.66
CA VAL A 227 -2.66 -9.40 -8.94
C VAL A 227 -2.38 -9.32 -7.45
N SER A 228 -3.30 -8.69 -6.71
CA SER A 228 -3.24 -8.55 -5.26
C SER A 228 -3.89 -9.75 -4.57
N VAL A 229 -3.08 -10.63 -3.99
CA VAL A 229 -3.56 -11.74 -3.16
C VAL A 229 -3.74 -11.25 -1.72
N VAL A 230 -4.97 -11.28 -1.22
CA VAL A 230 -5.32 -10.98 0.17
C VAL A 230 -5.29 -12.28 0.97
N GLY A 231 -4.27 -12.37 1.84
CA GLY A 231 -3.95 -13.56 2.62
C GLY A 231 -4.86 -13.79 3.83
N ARG A 232 -4.48 -14.79 4.62
CA ARG A 232 -5.20 -15.15 5.85
C ARG A 232 -4.90 -14.14 6.95
N PRO A 233 -5.89 -13.74 7.77
CA PRO A 233 -5.67 -12.81 8.87
C PRO A 233 -4.85 -13.44 9.99
N ILE A 234 -3.86 -12.72 10.51
CA ILE A 234 -3.20 -13.03 11.78
C ILE A 234 -3.98 -12.33 12.89
N ARG A 235 -4.64 -13.15 13.71
CA ARG A 235 -5.41 -12.70 14.87
C ARG A 235 -4.46 -12.09 15.89
N VAL A 236 -4.75 -10.86 16.33
CA VAL A 236 -3.97 -10.19 17.38
C VAL A 236 -4.78 -10.05 18.65
N LYS A 237 -4.11 -10.14 19.81
CA LYS A 237 -4.71 -9.84 21.11
C LYS A 237 -4.45 -8.38 21.45
N LYS A 238 -5.51 -7.57 21.61
CA LYS A 238 -5.36 -6.14 21.90
C LYS A 238 -4.54 -5.91 23.18
N ALA A 239 -3.49 -5.10 23.07
CA ALA A 239 -2.65 -4.71 24.21
C ALA A 239 -2.15 -3.27 24.02
N ALA A 240 -2.44 -2.37 24.98
CA ALA A 240 -2.03 -0.97 24.89
C ALA A 240 -0.51 -0.78 24.82
N GLN A 241 0.22 -1.63 25.57
CA GLN A 241 1.68 -1.70 25.61
C GLN A 241 2.10 -3.13 25.21
N PRO A 242 2.17 -3.45 23.90
CA PRO A 242 2.54 -4.79 23.47
C PRO A 242 4.00 -5.08 23.83
N SER A 243 4.26 -6.30 24.34
CA SER A 243 5.62 -6.71 24.66
C SER A 243 6.43 -6.89 23.36
N LYS A 244 7.76 -6.82 23.47
CA LYS A 244 8.63 -7.07 22.31
C LYS A 244 8.40 -8.47 21.73
N SER A 245 8.21 -9.47 22.61
CA SER A 245 7.94 -10.86 22.21
C SER A 245 6.65 -10.97 21.40
N ASP A 246 5.55 -10.35 21.86
CA ASP A 246 4.27 -10.40 21.15
C ASP A 246 4.38 -9.81 19.73
N VAL A 247 5.12 -8.70 19.60
CA VAL A 247 5.35 -8.02 18.32
C VAL A 247 6.21 -8.90 17.38
N GLU A 248 7.27 -9.51 17.90
CA GLU A 248 8.16 -10.36 17.12
C GLU A 248 7.48 -11.67 16.68
N GLU A 249 6.69 -12.29 17.56
CA GLU A 249 5.91 -13.49 17.24
C GLU A 249 4.84 -13.20 16.19
N THR A 250 4.09 -12.10 16.35
CA THR A 250 3.09 -11.68 15.36
C THR A 250 3.75 -11.36 14.01
N GLN A 251 4.91 -10.70 14.02
CA GLN A 251 5.67 -10.43 12.78
C GLN A 251 6.14 -11.73 12.13
N LYS A 252 6.56 -12.72 12.90
CA LYS A 252 6.98 -14.03 12.38
C LYS A 252 5.83 -14.70 11.63
N LEU A 253 4.65 -14.77 12.23
CA LEU A 253 3.44 -15.31 11.58
C LEU A 253 3.07 -14.53 10.31
N TYR A 254 3.21 -13.20 10.35
CA TYR A 254 3.00 -12.34 9.19
C TYR A 254 3.96 -12.64 8.03
N ILE A 255 5.26 -12.83 8.32
CA ILE A 255 6.28 -13.19 7.32
C ILE A 255 6.01 -14.60 6.76
N GLU A 256 5.68 -15.56 7.63
CA GLU A 256 5.35 -16.93 7.22
C GLU A 256 4.17 -16.96 6.25
N GLU A 257 3.12 -16.17 6.52
CA GLU A 257 1.96 -16.09 5.65
C GLU A 257 2.27 -15.39 4.31
N LEU A 258 3.07 -14.31 4.30
CA LEU A 258 3.56 -13.72 3.03
C LEU A 258 4.37 -14.72 2.21
N MET A 259 5.26 -15.48 2.85
CA MET A 259 6.05 -16.50 2.18
C MET A 259 5.18 -17.65 1.66
N ARG A 260 4.11 -18.02 2.38
CA ARG A 260 3.13 -18.98 1.90
C ARG A 260 2.43 -18.48 0.64
N ILE A 261 1.94 -17.24 0.64
CA ILE A 261 1.31 -16.61 -0.55
C ILE A 261 2.30 -16.62 -1.72
N TRP A 262 3.53 -16.14 -1.52
CA TRP A 262 4.57 -16.17 -2.55
C TRP A 262 4.76 -17.58 -3.13
N ASN A 263 4.99 -18.57 -2.28
CA ASN A 263 5.23 -19.94 -2.73
C ASN A 263 4.01 -20.57 -3.43
N THR A 264 2.80 -20.17 -3.06
CA THR A 264 1.56 -20.69 -3.66
C THR A 264 1.33 -20.12 -5.07
N TYR A 265 1.61 -18.82 -5.27
CA TYR A 265 1.18 -18.12 -6.48
C TYR A 265 2.30 -17.67 -7.42
N LYS A 266 3.58 -17.74 -7.01
CA LYS A 266 4.72 -17.27 -7.84
C LYS A 266 4.78 -17.93 -9.21
N ASP A 267 4.46 -19.21 -9.33
CA ASP A 267 4.49 -19.92 -10.62
C ASP A 267 3.31 -19.57 -11.52
N LEU A 268 2.25 -18.99 -10.95
CA LEU A 268 1.09 -18.52 -11.70
C LEU A 268 1.24 -17.07 -12.14
N TYR A 269 1.69 -16.18 -11.24
CA TYR A 269 1.68 -14.73 -11.45
C TYR A 269 3.06 -14.08 -11.58
N ALA A 270 4.15 -14.78 -11.30
CA ALA A 270 5.53 -14.32 -11.46
C ALA A 270 6.37 -15.35 -12.24
N ARG A 271 5.90 -15.68 -13.44
CA ARG A 271 6.54 -16.67 -14.34
C ARG A 271 7.91 -16.21 -14.84
N ASP A 272 8.03 -14.91 -15.10
CA ASP A 272 9.24 -14.28 -15.64
C ASP A 272 10.16 -13.74 -14.53
N ARG A 273 10.00 -14.23 -13.29
CA ARG A 273 10.82 -13.80 -12.16
C ARG A 273 12.28 -14.15 -12.38
N THR A 274 13.16 -13.22 -12.01
CA THR A 274 14.61 -13.40 -12.05
C THR A 274 15.16 -13.75 -10.68
N ARG A 275 14.44 -13.41 -9.60
CA ARG A 275 14.80 -13.70 -8.22
C ARG A 275 13.59 -13.89 -7.31
#